data_AF-A0A2V5K2U6-F1
#
_entry.id   AF-A0A2V5K2U6-F1
#
_cell.length_a   1.000
_cell.length_b   1.000
_cell.length_c   1.000
_cell.angle_alpha   90.00
_cell.angle_beta   90.00
_cell.angle_gamma   90.00
#
_symmetry.space_group_name_H-M   'P 1'
#
loop_
_entity.id
_entity.type
_entity.pdbx_description
1 polymer ?
#
loop_
_entity_poly.entity_id
_entity_poly.type
_entity_poly.pdbx_seq_one_letter_code
_entity_poly.pdbx_strand_id
1 'polypeptide(L)'
;MRIHWVAGILVGYFNAAWSMVWVASVLWGIVFCAFMLRSYKDRKEQFLSRLQAEGKTKMFGLRPNAAYYVREFVLSAGTAFVVGSAVQAVKSMMAQ
;
A
#
# COMPACT_ATOMS: atom_id res chain seq x y z
N MET A 1 8.27 -1.11 -3.11
CA MET A 1 8.81 -0.41 -1.92
C MET A 1 9.10 1.06 -2.19
N ARG A 2 10.14 1.44 -2.95
CA ARG A 2 10.54 2.87 -3.14
C ARG A 2 9.37 3.82 -3.51
N ILE A 3 8.45 3.38 -4.36
CA ILE A 3 7.30 4.20 -4.79
C ILE A 3 6.31 4.52 -3.65
N HIS A 4 6.14 3.65 -2.66
CA HIS A 4 5.24 3.92 -1.52
C HIS A 4 5.84 4.89 -0.52
N TRP A 5 7.18 4.94 -0.43
CA TRP A 5 7.87 5.94 0.38
C TRP A 5 7.70 7.34 -0.23
N VAL A 6 7.90 7.46 -1.55
CA VAL A 6 7.66 8.72 -2.27
C VAL A 6 6.19 9.13 -2.12
N ALA A 7 5.25 8.21 -2.31
CA ALA A 7 3.83 8.49 -2.11
C ALA A 7 3.53 8.95 -0.68
N GLY A 8 4.07 8.27 0.34
CA GLY A 8 3.91 8.68 1.73
C GLY A 8 4.47 10.08 2.01
N ILE A 9 5.65 10.41 1.49
CA ILE A 9 6.25 11.75 1.63
C ILE A 9 5.33 12.81 1.02
N LEU A 10 4.85 12.58 -0.21
CA LEU A 10 3.93 13.50 -0.88
C LEU A 10 2.62 13.65 -0.09
N VAL A 11 2.05 12.54 0.39
CA VAL A 11 0.83 12.55 1.20
C VAL A 11 1.03 13.36 2.48
N GLY A 12 2.12 13.15 3.22
CA GLY A 12 2.38 13.90 4.45
C GLY A 12 2.72 15.37 4.22
N TYR A 13 3.42 15.70 3.13
CA TYR A 13 3.84 17.07 2.87
C TYR A 13 2.70 17.96 2.38
N PHE A 14 1.87 17.47 1.44
CA PHE A 14 0.85 18.28 0.78
C PHE A 14 -0.48 18.37 1.53
N ASN A 15 -0.77 17.44 2.44
CA ASN A 15 -2.01 17.50 3.21
C ASN A 15 -1.88 18.41 4.42
N ALA A 16 -2.99 19.07 4.79
CA ALA A 16 -3.06 19.95 5.96
C ALA A 16 -3.67 19.25 7.17
N ALA A 17 -4.65 18.36 6.95
CA ALA A 17 -5.36 17.65 8.00
C ALA A 17 -4.91 16.18 8.10
N TRP A 18 -4.86 15.66 9.34
CA TRP A 18 -4.55 14.26 9.63
C TRP A 18 -5.53 13.28 8.98
N SER A 19 -6.81 13.65 8.89
CA SER A 19 -7.83 12.86 8.20
C SER A 19 -7.53 12.71 6.70
N MET A 20 -6.96 13.73 6.06
CA MET A 20 -6.59 13.69 4.65
C MET A 20 -5.39 12.77 4.40
N VAL A 21 -4.42 12.69 5.34
CA VAL A 21 -3.30 11.74 5.28
C VAL A 21 -3.82 10.30 5.25
N TRP A 22 -4.84 10.01 6.07
CA TRP A 22 -5.48 8.70 6.13
C TRP A 22 -6.18 8.35 4.81
N VAL A 23 -7.05 9.25 4.33
CA VAL A 23 -7.80 9.07 3.09
C VAL A 23 -6.88 8.92 1.88
N ALA A 24 -5.85 9.77 1.77
CA ALA A 24 -4.91 9.74 0.66
C ALA A 24 -4.05 8.47 0.64
N SER A 25 -3.68 7.94 1.82
CA SER A 25 -2.95 6.68 1.93
C SER A 25 -3.80 5.48 1.48
N VAL A 26 -5.08 5.47 1.83
CA VAL A 26 -6.04 4.46 1.37
C VAL A 26 -6.24 4.55 -0.15
N LEU A 27 -6.46 5.75 -0.68
CA LEU A 27 -6.61 5.98 -2.12
C LEU A 27 -5.35 5.54 -2.89
N TRP A 28 -4.15 5.82 -2.36
CA TRP A 28 -2.92 5.33 -2.95
C TRP A 28 -2.83 3.81 -2.98
N GLY A 29 -3.29 3.13 -1.92
CA GLY A 29 -3.43 1.67 -1.91
C GLY A 29 -4.29 1.16 -3.07
N ILE A 30 -5.45 1.77 -3.29
CA ILE A 30 -6.37 1.40 -4.38
C ILE A 30 -5.72 1.63 -5.75
N VAL A 31 -5.15 2.81 -5.99
CA VAL A 31 -4.48 3.18 -7.24
C VAL A 31 -3.33 2.22 -7.53
N PHE A 32 -2.53 1.89 -6.51
CA PHE A 32 -1.43 0.96 -6.67
C PHE A 32 -1.90 -0.45 -7.03
N CYS A 33 -2.97 -0.95 -6.40
CA CYS A 33 -3.56 -2.23 -6.77
C CYS A 33 -4.08 -2.23 -8.23
N ALA A 34 -4.71 -1.15 -8.67
CA ALA A 34 -5.15 -0.99 -10.05
C ALA A 34 -3.96 -0.95 -11.04
N PHE A 35 -2.87 -0.29 -10.68
CA PHE A 35 -1.64 -0.28 -11.48
C PHE A 35 -1.01 -1.68 -11.57
N MET A 36 -0.96 -2.42 -10.46
CA MET A 36 -0.43 -3.79 -10.40
C MET A 36 -1.22 -4.78 -11.26
N LEU A 37 -2.55 -4.60 -11.39
CA LEU A 37 -3.39 -5.38 -12.30
C LEU A 37 -2.90 -5.29 -13.75
N ARG A 38 -2.38 -4.13 -14.16
CA ARG A 38 -1.96 -3.87 -15.54
C ARG A 38 -0.48 -4.18 -15.79
N SER A 39 0.38 -3.80 -14.85
CA SER A 39 1.83 -3.72 -15.10
C SER A 39 2.65 -4.91 -14.59
N TYR A 40 2.11 -5.75 -13.69
CA TYR A 40 2.90 -6.77 -13.00
C TYR A 40 2.19 -8.14 -12.93
N LYS A 41 1.85 -8.69 -14.09
CA LYS A 41 1.28 -10.05 -14.19
C LYS A 41 2.23 -11.12 -13.62
N ASP A 42 3.54 -11.01 -13.91
CA ASP A 42 4.54 -12.00 -13.48
C ASP A 42 4.69 -12.10 -11.96
N ARG A 43 4.56 -10.97 -11.24
CA ARG A 43 4.64 -10.98 -9.76
C ARG A 43 3.46 -11.69 -9.11
N LYS A 44 2.28 -11.56 -9.71
CA LYS A 44 1.09 -12.28 -9.26
C LYS A 44 1.29 -13.78 -9.45
N GLU A 45 1.78 -14.20 -10.62
CA GLU A 45 2.08 -15.62 -10.89
C GLU A 45 3.12 -16.20 -9.94
N GLN A 46 4.20 -15.45 -9.65
CA GLN A 46 5.18 -15.85 -8.62
C GLN A 46 4.58 -15.99 -7.22
N PHE A 47 3.62 -15.13 -6.85
CA PHE A 47 2.95 -15.24 -5.56
C PHE A 47 2.02 -16.46 -5.50
N LEU A 48 1.28 -16.71 -6.58
CA LEU A 48 0.38 -17.86 -6.69
C LEU A 48 1.17 -19.18 -6.70
N SER A 49 2.28 -19.26 -7.43
CA SER A 49 3.12 -20.45 -7.48
C SER A 49 3.74 -20.79 -6.13
N ARG A 50 4.16 -19.77 -5.35
CA ARG A 50 4.63 -19.95 -3.96
C ARG A 50 3.51 -20.46 -3.05
N LEU A 51 2.31 -19.89 -3.12
CA LEU A 51 1.16 -20.35 -2.34
C LEU A 51 0.79 -21.80 -2.66
N GLN A 52 0.85 -22.17 -3.95
CA GLN A 52 0.59 -23.52 -4.40
C GLN A 52 1.68 -24.50 -3.95
N ALA A 53 2.96 -24.09 -3.99
CA ALA A 53 4.08 -24.88 -3.48
C ALA A 53 3.98 -25.11 -1.95
N GLU A 54 3.42 -24.17 -1.20
CA GLU A 54 3.12 -24.33 0.23
C GLU A 54 1.85 -25.16 0.50
N GLY A 55 1.17 -25.67 -0.53
CA GLY A 55 -0.09 -26.42 -0.39
C GLY A 55 -1.28 -25.58 0.07
N LYS A 56 -1.14 -24.25 0.09
CA LYS A 56 -2.18 -23.33 0.57
C LYS A 56 -3.09 -22.92 -0.57
N THR A 57 -4.29 -23.49 -0.58
CA THR A 57 -5.35 -23.14 -1.55
C THR A 57 -6.10 -21.87 -1.17
N LYS A 58 -5.94 -21.38 0.06
CA LYS A 58 -6.52 -20.13 0.59
C LYS A 58 -5.52 -19.42 1.49
N MET A 59 -5.53 -18.08 1.45
CA MET A 59 -4.77 -17.24 2.37
C MET A 59 -5.73 -16.19 2.93
N PHE A 60 -5.78 -16.05 4.26
CA PHE A 60 -6.76 -15.19 4.95
C PHE A 60 -8.24 -15.54 4.64
N GLY A 61 -8.56 -16.81 4.40
CA GLY A 61 -9.91 -17.25 4.00
C GLY A 61 -10.33 -16.86 2.58
N LEU A 62 -9.48 -16.13 1.85
CA LEU A 62 -9.73 -15.64 0.49
C LEU A 62 -9.08 -16.55 -0.56
N ARG A 63 -9.60 -16.47 -1.79
CA ARG A 63 -8.94 -17.06 -2.96
C ARG A 63 -7.54 -16.43 -3.13
N PRO A 64 -6.53 -17.19 -3.57
CA PRO A 64 -5.14 -16.72 -3.70
C PRO A 64 -4.99 -15.41 -4.49
N ASN A 65 -5.79 -15.24 -5.54
CA ASN A 65 -5.84 -14.00 -6.32
C ASN A 65 -6.28 -12.79 -5.48
N ALA A 66 -7.34 -12.93 -4.69
CA ALA A 66 -7.83 -11.84 -3.85
C ALA A 66 -6.85 -11.56 -2.70
N ALA A 67 -6.28 -12.61 -2.11
CA ALA A 67 -5.28 -12.47 -1.06
C ALA A 67 -4.03 -11.69 -1.50
N TYR A 68 -3.60 -11.88 -2.76
CA TYR A 68 -2.50 -11.09 -3.34
C TYR A 68 -2.80 -9.59 -3.32
N TYR A 69 -3.95 -9.18 -3.85
CA TYR A 69 -4.31 -7.75 -3.91
C TYR A 69 -4.55 -7.15 -2.52
N VAL A 70 -5.14 -7.91 -1.60
CA VAL A 70 -5.29 -7.48 -0.21
C VAL A 70 -3.93 -7.25 0.44
N ARG A 71 -2.98 -8.17 0.25
CA ARG A 71 -1.61 -8.02 0.76
C ARG A 71 -0.92 -6.79 0.18
N GLU A 72 -0.98 -6.61 -1.14
CA GLU A 72 -0.36 -5.45 -1.80
C GLU A 72 -1.04 -4.13 -1.40
N PHE A 73 -2.36 -4.14 -1.21
CA PHE A 73 -3.11 -2.99 -0.69
C PHE A 73 -2.62 -2.61 0.71
N VAL A 74 -2.59 -3.56 1.64
CA VAL A 74 -2.17 -3.32 3.03
C VAL A 74 -0.72 -2.84 3.08
N LEU A 75 0.17 -3.44 2.28
CA LEU A 75 1.56 -3.00 2.20
C LEU A 75 1.68 -1.58 1.64
N SER A 76 0.97 -1.28 0.56
CA SER A 76 1.02 0.04 -0.08
C SER A 76 0.42 1.12 0.80
N ALA A 77 -0.84 0.94 1.23
CA ALA A 77 -1.56 1.90 2.06
C ALA A 77 -0.90 2.05 3.43
N GLY A 78 -0.46 0.93 4.05
CA GLY A 78 0.24 0.96 5.33
C GLY A 78 1.57 1.68 5.28
N THR A 79 2.41 1.40 4.27
CA THR A 79 3.69 2.11 4.12
C THR A 79 3.47 3.60 3.85
N ALA A 80 2.54 3.94 2.95
CA ALA A 80 2.22 5.33 2.65
C ALA A 80 1.67 6.07 3.88
N PHE A 81 0.85 5.40 4.68
CA PHE A 81 0.28 5.96 5.91
C PHE A 81 1.34 6.21 6.98
N VAL A 82 2.22 5.25 7.24
CA VAL A 82 3.29 5.39 8.24
C VAL A 82 4.23 6.52 7.85
N VAL A 83 4.69 6.53 6.60
CA VAL A 83 5.59 7.57 6.10
C VAL A 83 4.90 8.94 6.06
N GLY A 84 3.67 8.99 5.57
CA GLY A 84 2.88 10.23 5.52
C GLY A 84 2.58 10.80 6.89
N SER A 85 2.29 9.95 7.87
CA SER A 85 2.08 10.36 9.26
C SER A 85 3.36 10.92 9.88
N ALA A 86 4.51 10.28 9.65
CA ALA A 86 5.79 10.78 10.12
C ALA A 86 6.13 12.15 9.52
N VAL A 87 5.92 12.33 8.22
CA VAL A 87 6.16 13.62 7.54
C VAL A 87 5.20 14.71 8.04
N GLN A 88 3.91 14.40 8.19
CA GLN A 88 2.94 15.35 8.72
C GLN A 88 3.27 15.75 10.17
N ALA A 89 3.72 14.82 11.00
CA ALA A 89 4.16 15.11 12.37
C ALA A 89 5.34 16.10 12.38
N VAL A 90 6.39 15.84 11.60
CA VAL A 90 7.55 16.73 11.50
C VAL A 90 7.14 18.11 10.98
N LYS A 91 6.32 18.17 9.93
CA LYS A 91 5.79 19.43 9.39
C LYS A 91 5.01 20.22 10.45
N SER A 92 4.20 19.55 11.26
CA SER A 92 3.41 20.18 12.32
C SER A 92 4.30 20.74 13.43
N MET A 93 5.40 20.05 13.77
CA MET A 93 6.39 20.52 14.76
C MET A 93 7.18 21.73 14.27
N MET A 94 7.49 21.81 12.98
CA MET A 94 8.23 22.94 12.39
C MET A 94 7.38 24.20 12.18
N ALA A 95 6.06 24.07 12.21
CA ALA A 95 5.11 25.18 12.06
C ALA A 95 4.77 25.87 13.40
N GLN A 96 5.33 25.39 14.51
CA GLN A 96 5.28 25.99 15.84
C GLN A 96 6.51 26.85 16.07
#